data_AF-H5TDE6-F1
#
_entry.id   AF-H5TDE6-F1
#
_cell.length_a   1.000
_cell.length_b   1.000
_cell.length_c   1.000
_cell.angle_alpha   90.00
_cell.angle_beta   90.00
_cell.angle_gamma   90.00
#
_symmetry.space_group_name_H-M   'P 1'
#
loop_
_entity.id
_entity.type
_entity.pdbx_description
1 polymer ?
#
loop_
_entity_poly.entity_id
_entity_poly.type
_entity_poly.pdbx_seq_one_letter_code
_entity_poly.pdbx_strand_id
1 'polypeptide(L)'
;MKERFILQQHLPLAHMISSALDFCESMLLRSDMLYPFALICANNEIHSIFANDEGQLAHGAMIESLQAQIQAHKNIEPRYASVLVYAADIKQSSIPDTDALILTITDSQGHNTITLYPFTRVKSGIKISQPCTCDFPD
;
A
#
# COMPACT_ATOMS: atom_id res chain seq x y z
N MET A 1 -18.83 -8.65 -6.60
CA MET A 1 -17.42 -8.23 -6.65
C MET A 1 -17.40 -6.73 -6.40
N LYS A 2 -16.70 -6.23 -5.38
CA LYS A 2 -16.59 -4.78 -5.15
C LYS A 2 -15.76 -4.21 -6.30
N GLU A 3 -16.25 -3.20 -7.01
CA GLU A 3 -15.41 -2.47 -7.97
C GLU A 3 -14.27 -1.82 -7.19
N ARG A 4 -13.04 -2.24 -7.50
CA ARG A 4 -11.83 -1.63 -6.96
C ARG A 4 -11.37 -0.60 -7.97
N PHE A 5 -11.14 0.63 -7.53
CA PHE A 5 -10.60 1.69 -8.37
C PHE A 5 -9.12 1.41 -8.64
N ILE A 6 -8.81 0.48 -9.55
CA ILE A 6 -7.43 0.18 -9.96
C ILE A 6 -7.11 1.03 -11.19
N LEU A 7 -6.01 1.79 -11.15
CA LEU A 7 -5.56 2.55 -12.29
C LEU A 7 -5.13 1.63 -13.44
N GLN A 8 -5.35 2.05 -14.68
CA GLN A 8 -5.11 1.22 -15.87
C GLN A 8 -3.67 0.68 -15.94
N GLN A 9 -2.68 1.50 -15.58
CA GLN A 9 -1.28 1.13 -15.52
C GLN A 9 -0.96 0.03 -14.50
N HIS A 10 -1.84 -0.20 -13.53
CA HIS A 10 -1.67 -1.19 -12.46
C HIS A 10 -2.52 -2.46 -12.66
N LEU A 11 -3.23 -2.60 -13.79
CA LEU A 11 -4.01 -3.80 -14.09
C LEU A 11 -3.24 -5.12 -13.97
N PRO A 12 -1.94 -5.21 -14.36
CA PRO A 12 -1.16 -6.44 -14.16
C PRO A 12 -1.01 -6.85 -12.69
N LEU A 13 -1.15 -5.90 -11.75
CA LEU A 13 -1.04 -6.11 -10.31
C LEU A 13 -2.39 -5.96 -9.58
N ALA A 14 -3.50 -5.94 -10.33
CA ALA A 14 -4.84 -5.67 -9.78
C ALA A 14 -5.20 -6.63 -8.64
N HIS A 15 -4.78 -7.89 -8.71
CA HIS A 15 -5.03 -8.86 -7.65
C HIS A 15 -4.29 -8.50 -6.34
N MET A 16 -3.00 -8.14 -6.42
CA MET A 16 -2.23 -7.71 -5.25
C MET A 16 -2.81 -6.44 -4.63
N ILE A 17 -3.13 -5.44 -5.46
CA ILE A 17 -3.68 -4.17 -4.98
C ILE A 17 -5.06 -4.39 -4.35
N SER A 18 -5.92 -5.22 -4.97
CA SER A 18 -7.23 -5.54 -4.40
C SER A 18 -7.09 -6.21 -3.04
N SER A 19 -6.22 -7.22 -2.92
CA SER A 19 -5.93 -7.90 -1.66
C SER A 19 -5.41 -6.95 -0.57
N ALA A 20 -4.53 -6.02 -0.93
CA ALA A 20 -4.04 -4.99 -0.01
C ALA A 20 -5.18 -4.09 0.48
N LEU A 21 -6.06 -3.63 -0.42
CA LEU A 21 -7.19 -2.77 -0.07
C LEU A 21 -8.25 -3.51 0.75
N ASP A 22 -8.53 -4.78 0.44
CA ASP A 22 -9.41 -5.67 1.23
C ASP A 22 -8.89 -5.82 2.67
N PHE A 23 -7.58 -6.02 2.82
CA PHE A 23 -6.94 -6.09 4.13
C PHE A 23 -7.03 -4.76 4.89
N CYS A 24 -6.76 -3.64 4.22
CA CYS A 24 -6.87 -2.30 4.82
C CYS A 24 -8.29 -2.01 5.32
N GLU A 25 -9.32 -2.30 4.52
CA GLU A 25 -10.72 -2.14 4.94
C GLU A 25 -11.04 -3.00 6.17
N SER A 26 -10.54 -4.23 6.21
CA SER A 26 -10.75 -5.17 7.32
C SER A 26 -10.07 -4.70 8.61
N MET A 27 -8.86 -4.14 8.50
CA MET A 27 -8.10 -3.60 9.64
C MET A 27 -8.74 -2.30 10.16
N LEU A 28 -9.04 -1.36 9.26
CA LEU A 28 -9.59 -0.05 9.61
C LEU A 28 -11.05 -0.10 10.07
N LEU A 29 -11.74 -1.23 9.87
CA LEU A 29 -13.01 -1.52 10.52
C LEU A 29 -12.87 -1.75 12.03
N ARG A 30 -11.69 -2.18 12.49
CA ARG A 30 -11.45 -2.64 13.88
C ARG A 30 -10.47 -1.75 14.65
N SER A 31 -9.73 -0.90 13.95
CA SER A 31 -8.66 -0.07 14.49
C SER A 31 -8.64 1.29 13.81
N ASP A 32 -8.29 2.34 14.56
CA ASP A 32 -8.03 3.64 13.98
C ASP A 32 -6.63 3.76 13.37
N MET A 33 -5.70 2.87 13.74
CA MET A 33 -4.37 2.79 13.15
C MET A 33 -4.24 1.66 12.13
N LEU A 34 -3.52 1.96 11.05
CA LEU A 34 -2.97 0.98 10.11
C LEU A 34 -1.45 0.98 10.23
N TYR A 35 -0.88 -0.16 10.62
CA TYR A 35 0.56 -0.36 10.60
C TYR A 35 1.04 -0.62 9.16
N PRO A 36 2.19 -0.08 8.76
CA PRO A 36 2.76 -0.36 7.45
C PRO A 36 2.95 -1.87 7.22
N PHE A 37 2.67 -2.32 6.02
CA PHE A 37 2.90 -3.70 5.59
C PHE A 37 3.20 -3.74 4.10
N ALA A 38 3.73 -4.86 3.61
CA ALA A 38 3.95 -5.05 2.19
C ALA A 38 3.38 -6.38 1.70
N LEU A 39 3.03 -6.43 0.42
CA LEU A 39 2.79 -7.66 -0.32
C LEU A 39 3.92 -7.82 -1.34
N ILE A 40 4.44 -9.04 -1.45
CA ILE A 40 5.36 -9.42 -2.53
C ILE A 40 4.76 -10.56 -3.33
N CYS A 41 5.06 -10.58 -4.64
CA CYS A 41 4.77 -11.72 -5.49
C CYS A 41 6.08 -12.46 -5.76
N ALA A 42 6.17 -13.71 -5.30
CA ALA A 42 7.27 -14.61 -5.56
C ALA A 42 6.70 -15.94 -6.06
N ASN A 43 7.25 -16.52 -7.13
CA ASN A 43 6.75 -17.78 -7.72
C ASN A 43 5.24 -17.81 -7.99
N ASN A 44 4.66 -16.67 -8.42
CA ASN A 44 3.21 -16.47 -8.62
C ASN A 44 2.34 -16.56 -7.35
N GLU A 45 2.94 -16.60 -6.17
CA GLU A 45 2.24 -16.54 -4.88
C GLU A 45 2.42 -15.17 -4.24
N ILE A 46 1.35 -14.69 -3.59
CA ILE A 46 1.38 -13.42 -2.86
C ILE A 46 1.70 -13.71 -1.39
N HIS A 47 2.79 -13.15 -0.90
CA HIS A 47 3.18 -13.22 0.50
C HIS A 47 3.07 -11.84 1.15
N SER A 48 2.61 -11.81 2.40
CA SER A 48 2.59 -10.59 3.20
C SER A 48 3.87 -10.48 4.02
N ILE A 49 4.44 -9.27 4.09
CA ILE A 49 5.61 -8.93 4.89
C ILE A 49 5.19 -7.82 5.86
N PHE A 50 5.60 -7.97 7.12
CA PHE A 50 5.38 -7.00 8.18
C PHE A 50 6.72 -6.55 8.75
N ALA A 51 6.77 -5.35 9.33
CA ALA A 51 7.96 -4.89 10.03
C ALA A 51 8.21 -5.74 11.29
N ASN A 52 9.46 -5.96 11.64
CA ASN A 52 9.83 -6.71 12.85
C ASN A 52 9.40 -5.95 14.12
N ASP A 53 8.92 -6.70 15.12
CA ASP A 53 8.34 -6.22 16.37
C ASP A 53 9.41 -5.93 17.45
N GLU A 54 10.63 -5.51 17.08
CA GLU A 54 11.72 -5.25 18.06
C GLU A 54 11.54 -3.91 18.82
N GLY A 55 10.30 -3.50 19.07
CA GLY A 55 9.91 -2.31 19.80
C GLY A 55 8.81 -1.52 19.10
N GLN A 56 8.32 -0.46 19.76
CA GLN A 56 7.49 0.57 19.12
C GLN A 56 8.34 1.36 18.14
N LEU A 57 8.67 0.76 17.00
CA LEU A 57 9.25 1.48 15.88
C LEU A 57 8.28 2.61 15.49
N ALA A 58 8.81 3.81 15.31
CA ALA A 58 8.03 4.88 14.71
C ALA A 58 7.56 4.43 13.31
N HIS A 59 6.37 4.87 12.87
CA HIS A 59 5.80 4.51 11.55
C HIS A 59 6.81 4.62 10.39
N GLY A 60 7.65 5.67 10.39
CA GLY A 60 8.70 5.85 9.38
C GLY A 60 9.75 4.73 9.38
N ALA A 61 10.22 4.30 10.56
CA ALA A 61 11.20 3.21 10.68
C ALA A 61 10.63 1.85 10.21
N MET A 62 9.32 1.63 10.40
CA MET A 62 8.65 0.44 9.85
C MET A 62 8.63 0.46 8.32
N ILE A 63 8.36 1.62 7.71
CA ILE A 63 8.39 1.80 6.25
C ILE A 63 9.79 1.51 5.71
N GLU A 64 10.84 2.07 6.31
CA GLU A 64 12.23 1.85 5.91
C GLU A 64 12.63 0.36 6.05
N SER A 65 12.24 -0.28 7.15
CA SER A 65 12.47 -1.72 7.36
C SER A 65 11.81 -2.57 6.27
N LEU A 66 10.55 -2.28 5.94
CA LEU A 66 9.81 -2.98 4.89
C LEU A 66 10.44 -2.75 3.51
N GLN A 67 10.90 -1.53 3.21
CA GLN A 67 11.62 -1.24 1.97
C GLN A 67 12.91 -2.05 1.87
N ALA A 68 13.69 -2.18 2.95
CA ALA A 68 14.88 -3.02 2.97
C ALA A 68 14.55 -4.50 2.73
N GLN A 69 13.48 -5.01 3.36
CA GLN A 69 13.01 -6.39 3.14
C GLN A 69 12.55 -6.62 1.70
N ILE A 70 11.82 -5.68 1.10
CA ILE A 70 11.42 -5.69 -0.32
C ILE A 70 12.65 -5.79 -1.23
N GLN A 71 13.65 -4.94 -1.02
CA GLN A 71 14.88 -4.97 -1.82
C GLN A 71 15.65 -6.29 -1.68
N ALA A 72 15.71 -6.86 -0.48
CA ALA A 72 16.34 -8.16 -0.27
C ALA A 72 15.66 -9.28 -1.08
N HIS A 73 14.33 -9.30 -1.15
CA HIS A 73 13.59 -10.28 -1.96
C HIS A 73 13.74 -10.05 -3.46
N LYS A 74 13.76 -8.79 -3.90
CA LYS A 74 13.97 -8.42 -5.31
C LYS A 74 15.28 -9.00 -5.88
N ASN A 75 16.33 -9.08 -5.07
CA ASN A 75 17.64 -9.59 -5.51
C ASN A 75 17.67 -11.11 -5.72
N ILE A 76 16.65 -11.85 -5.24
CA ILE A 76 16.61 -13.31 -5.26
C ILE A 76 15.64 -13.82 -6.34
N GLU A 77 14.61 -13.05 -6.67
CA GLU A 77 13.52 -13.47 -7.57
C GLU A 77 13.52 -12.70 -8.90
N PRO A 78 13.65 -13.38 -10.06
CA PRO A 78 13.73 -12.73 -11.36
C PRO A 78 12.41 -12.13 -11.84
N ARG A 79 11.27 -12.52 -11.24
CA ARG A 79 9.94 -11.95 -11.49
C ARG A 79 9.37 -11.45 -10.17
N TYR A 80 9.78 -10.25 -9.81
CA TYR A 80 9.44 -9.63 -8.55
C TYR A 80 8.41 -8.52 -8.74
N ALA A 81 7.36 -8.50 -7.95
CA ALA A 81 6.48 -7.34 -7.82
C ALA A 81 6.16 -7.12 -6.34
N SER A 82 5.95 -5.86 -5.95
CA SER A 82 5.61 -5.53 -4.57
C SER A 82 4.62 -4.38 -4.45
N VAL A 83 3.87 -4.40 -3.36
CA VAL A 83 2.98 -3.31 -2.94
C VAL A 83 3.28 -3.03 -1.47
N LEU A 84 3.94 -1.92 -1.18
CA LEU A 84 4.12 -1.40 0.18
C LEU A 84 2.94 -0.49 0.50
N VAL A 85 2.34 -0.68 1.67
CA VAL A 85 1.11 0.00 2.10
C VAL A 85 1.32 0.66 3.44
N TYR A 86 0.89 1.91 3.57
CA TYR A 86 0.84 2.63 4.84
C TYR A 86 -0.26 3.70 4.80
N ALA A 87 -0.75 4.14 5.96
CA ALA A 87 -1.69 5.25 6.05
C ALA A 87 -0.94 6.58 6.22
N ALA A 88 -1.47 7.65 5.64
CA ALA A 88 -0.95 9.01 5.79
C ALA A 88 -2.09 10.03 5.75
N ASP A 89 -1.89 11.15 6.45
CA ASP A 89 -2.81 12.29 6.42
C ASP A 89 -2.44 13.21 5.25
N ILE A 90 -3.35 13.40 4.29
CA ILE A 90 -3.15 14.35 3.20
C ILE A 90 -3.65 15.72 3.64
N LYS A 91 -2.72 16.66 3.82
CA LYS A 91 -3.03 18.06 4.05
C LYS A 91 -2.96 18.83 2.74
N GLN A 92 -4.10 19.32 2.27
CA GLN A 92 -4.17 20.19 1.10
C GLN A 92 -4.85 21.49 1.50
N SER A 93 -4.27 22.63 1.15
CA SER A 93 -4.65 23.97 1.67
C SER A 93 -6.11 24.38 1.41
N SER A 94 -6.84 23.66 0.55
CA SER A 94 -8.21 23.94 0.13
C SER A 94 -9.21 22.81 0.43
N ILE A 95 -8.78 21.68 0.98
CA ILE A 95 -9.63 20.51 1.25
C ILE A 95 -9.41 20.08 2.70
N PRO A 96 -10.46 19.67 3.44
CA PRO A 96 -10.29 19.08 4.77
C PRO A 96 -9.26 17.94 4.73
N ASP A 97 -8.42 17.87 5.78
CA ASP A 97 -7.47 16.78 5.97
C ASP A 97 -8.16 15.44 5.68
N THR A 98 -7.58 14.68 4.74
CA THR A 98 -8.16 13.42 4.27
C THR A 98 -7.16 12.31 4.50
N ASP A 99 -7.56 11.28 5.24
CA ASP A 99 -6.77 10.06 5.41
C ASP A 99 -6.63 9.36 4.05
N ALA A 100 -5.45 8.84 3.76
CA ALA A 100 -5.23 8.05 2.57
C ALA A 100 -4.39 6.82 2.85
N LEU A 101 -4.65 5.76 2.10
CA LEU A 101 -3.74 4.65 1.97
C LEU A 101 -2.75 5.00 0.87
N ILE A 102 -1.46 4.95 1.19
CA ILE A 102 -0.37 5.14 0.24
C ILE A 102 0.12 3.76 -0.16
N LEU A 103 0.07 3.50 -1.46
CA LEU A 103 0.58 2.28 -2.08
C LEU A 103 1.81 2.62 -2.92
N THR A 104 2.98 2.19 -2.47
CA THR A 104 4.19 2.18 -3.31
C THR A 104 4.23 0.85 -4.05
N ILE A 105 4.01 0.89 -5.36
CA ILE A 105 3.85 -0.27 -6.23
C ILE A 105 5.10 -0.39 -7.09
N THR A 106 5.76 -1.54 -6.99
CA THR A 106 6.90 -1.92 -7.83
C THR A 106 6.47 -3.02 -8.79
N ASP A 107 6.61 -2.78 -10.09
CA ASP A 107 6.32 -3.78 -11.11
C ASP A 107 7.49 -4.73 -11.38
N SER A 108 7.25 -5.74 -12.22
CA SER A 108 8.26 -6.73 -12.65
C SER A 108 9.47 -6.15 -13.39
N GLN A 109 9.35 -4.92 -13.90
CA GLN A 109 10.45 -4.20 -14.57
C GLN A 109 11.20 -3.30 -13.59
N GLY A 110 10.77 -3.25 -12.33
CA GLY A 110 11.34 -2.41 -11.28
C GLY A 110 10.84 -0.97 -11.30
N HIS A 111 9.84 -0.63 -12.11
CA HIS A 111 9.23 0.70 -12.07
C HIS A 111 8.46 0.87 -10.77
N ASN A 112 8.73 1.98 -10.09
CA ASN A 112 8.07 2.35 -8.86
C ASN A 112 7.05 3.45 -9.12
N THR A 113 5.86 3.28 -8.55
CA THR A 113 4.80 4.28 -8.61
C THR A 113 4.20 4.45 -7.22
N ILE A 114 3.73 5.65 -6.92
CA ILE A 114 3.04 5.93 -5.65
C ILE A 114 1.60 6.27 -5.99
N THR A 115 0.68 5.43 -5.51
CA THR A 115 -0.76 5.62 -5.68
C THR A 115 -1.39 5.92 -4.33
N LEU A 116 -2.14 7.00 -4.27
CA LEU A 116 -2.88 7.42 -3.09
C LEU A 116 -4.33 6.97 -3.24
N TYR A 117 -4.87 6.35 -2.20
CA TYR A 117 -6.27 5.96 -2.08
C TYR A 117 -6.90 6.71 -0.92
N PRO A 118 -7.51 7.89 -1.20
CA PRO A 118 -8.21 8.64 -0.17
C PRO A 118 -9.35 7.79 0.42
N PHE A 119 -9.57 7.87 1.73
CA PHE A 119 -10.70 7.23 2.36
C PHE A 119 -11.35 8.11 3.42
N THR A 120 -12.62 7.85 3.69
CA THR A 120 -13.35 8.46 4.80
C THR A 120 -13.90 7.39 5.72
N ARG A 121 -13.91 7.69 7.02
CA ARG A 121 -14.50 6.79 8.03
C ARG A 121 -16.02 6.90 8.00
N VAL A 122 -16.69 5.75 8.02
CA VAL A 122 -18.14 5.60 8.07
C VAL A 122 -18.50 4.59 9.15
N LYS A 123 -19.78 4.51 9.56
CA LYS A 123 -20.21 3.60 10.64
C LYS A 123 -19.86 2.12 10.39
N SER A 124 -19.69 1.72 9.13
CA SER A 124 -19.37 0.36 8.70
C SER A 124 -17.91 0.17 8.29
N GLY A 125 -16.98 1.02 8.75
CA GLY A 125 -15.55 0.96 8.44
C GLY A 125 -15.07 2.17 7.65
N ILE A 126 -14.49 1.95 6.47
CA ILE A 126 -14.01 3.03 5.60
C ILE A 126 -14.68 2.97 4.23
N LYS A 127 -14.76 4.12 3.55
CA LYS A 127 -15.10 4.24 2.15
C LYS A 127 -13.88 4.74 1.38
N ILE A 128 -13.26 3.84 0.63
CA ILE A 128 -12.14 4.17 -0.27
C ILE A 128 -12.68 4.85 -1.53
N SER A 129 -12.05 5.96 -1.92
CA SER A 129 -12.41 6.77 -3.08
C SER A 129 -11.46 6.53 -4.26
N GLN A 130 -11.70 7.22 -5.37
CA GLN A 130 -10.88 7.11 -6.57
C GLN A 130 -9.42 7.48 -6.26
N PRO A 131 -8.44 6.66 -6.71
CA PRO A 131 -7.05 6.94 -6.46
C PRO A 131 -6.51 8.03 -7.38
N CYS A 132 -5.39 8.61 -6.95
CA CYS A 132 -4.53 9.44 -7.78
C CYS A 132 -3.08 8.97 -7.67
N THR A 133 -2.31 9.12 -8.74
CA THR A 133 -0.87 8.90 -8.72
C THR A 133 -0.14 10.22 -8.49
N CYS A 134 0.90 10.15 -7.67
CA CYS A 134 1.93 11.18 -7.66
C CYS A 134 3.11 10.63 -8.46
N ASP A 135 3.34 11.21 -9.65
CA ASP A 135 4.61 11.02 -10.34
C ASP A 135 5.62 11.93 -9.65
N PHE A 136 6.50 11.35 -8.84
CA PHE A 136 7.68 12.07 -8.36
C PHE A 136 8.74 11.95 -9.46
N PRO A 137 9.08 13.03 -10.19
CA PRO A 137 10.24 13.01 -11.06
C PRO A 137 11.49 12.79 -10.20
N ASP A 138 12.39 11.93 -10.69
CA ASP A 138 13.73 11.70 -10.11
C ASP A 138 14.55 13.00 -9.97
#